data_AF-A0A543A580-F1
#
_entry.id   AF-A0A543A580-F1
#
_cell.length_a   1.000
_cell.length_b   1.000
_cell.length_c   1.000
_cell.angle_alpha   90.00
_cell.angle_beta   90.00
_cell.angle_gamma   90.00
#
_symmetry.space_group_name_H-M   'P 1'
#
loop_
_entity.id
_entity.type
_entity.pdbx_description
1 polymer ?
#
loop_
_entity_poly.entity_id
_entity_poly.type
_entity_poly.pdbx_seq_one_letter_code
_entity_poly.pdbx_strand_id
1 'polypeptide(L)'
;MKAISAYAFSTENWSRSPDEVKFLMGFNRDVIRRRRDEMNELGVRVRWAGRTPRLWKSVINELKVAEELTRDNSVCTLTMCVNYGGRAELADAMRAMGEDVRSGRLNPAKITEKTIEKYLYVPELANADLIWRTSGEQRLSNYMLWQAAYSEFVFTDVLWPDVDRRHLWHAIETYASRDRRYGGALPNPVSP
;
A
#
# COMPACT_ATOMS: atom_id res chain seq x y z
N MET A 1 -4.89 3.82 15.15
CA MET A 1 -4.39 3.64 13.77
C MET A 1 -5.31 4.42 12.84
N LYS A 2 -4.76 5.27 11.95
CA LYS A 2 -5.55 6.15 11.07
C LYS A 2 -5.64 5.65 9.62
N ALA A 3 -4.67 4.87 9.17
CA ALA A 3 -4.66 4.27 7.85
C ALA A 3 -4.00 2.89 7.89
N ILE A 4 -4.40 2.02 6.97
CA ILE A 4 -3.82 0.71 6.70
C ILE A 4 -3.70 0.58 5.19
N SER A 5 -2.57 0.04 4.71
CA SER A 5 -2.47 -0.43 3.33
C SER A 5 -2.27 -1.94 3.33
N ALA A 6 -2.97 -2.65 2.44
CA ALA A 6 -2.93 -4.12 2.36
C ALA A 6 -2.45 -4.58 0.99
N TYR A 7 -1.41 -5.42 0.95
CA TYR A 7 -0.85 -5.94 -0.30
C TYR A 7 -1.57 -7.20 -0.75
N ALA A 8 -2.60 -7.05 -1.57
CA ALA A 8 -3.50 -8.14 -1.94
C ALA A 8 -3.09 -8.87 -3.23
N PHE A 9 -2.51 -8.17 -4.20
CA PHE A 9 -1.99 -8.77 -5.44
C PHE A 9 -0.92 -7.87 -6.08
N SER A 10 0.28 -8.41 -6.32
CA SER A 10 1.38 -7.66 -6.93
C SER A 10 1.42 -7.73 -8.46
N THR A 11 2.13 -6.81 -9.11
CA THR A 11 2.40 -6.88 -10.56
C THR A 11 3.21 -8.12 -10.95
N GLU A 12 3.98 -8.70 -10.03
CA GLU A 12 4.75 -9.93 -10.27
C GLU A 12 3.89 -11.17 -10.09
N ASN A 13 2.73 -11.12 -9.41
CA ASN A 13 1.86 -12.29 -9.24
C ASN A 13 1.25 -12.79 -10.55
N TRP A 14 1.34 -12.00 -11.62
CA TRP A 14 1.01 -12.43 -12.97
C TRP A 14 1.91 -13.55 -13.53
N SER A 15 3.05 -13.84 -12.91
CA SER A 15 3.91 -14.98 -13.28
C SER A 15 3.47 -16.31 -12.67
N ARG A 16 2.46 -16.29 -11.77
CA ARG A 16 1.89 -17.50 -11.18
C ARG A 16 1.03 -18.27 -12.18
N SER A 17 0.59 -19.47 -11.80
CA SER A 17 -0.24 -20.30 -12.68
C SER A 17 -1.55 -19.57 -13.04
N PRO A 18 -2.10 -19.78 -14.25
CA PRO A 18 -3.35 -19.15 -14.66
C PRO A 18 -4.51 -19.41 -13.69
N ASP A 19 -4.60 -20.61 -13.13
CA ASP A 19 -5.64 -21.00 -12.18
C ASP A 19 -5.49 -20.26 -10.84
N GLU A 20 -4.27 -20.11 -10.34
CA GLU A 20 -4.01 -19.35 -9.11
C GLU A 20 -4.31 -17.87 -9.30
N VAL A 21 -3.92 -17.28 -10.43
CA VAL A 21 -4.26 -15.89 -10.78
C VAL A 21 -5.78 -15.73 -10.85
N LYS A 22 -6.49 -16.65 -11.51
CA LYS A 22 -7.95 -16.65 -11.62
C LYS A 22 -8.61 -16.72 -10.24
N PHE A 23 -8.11 -17.58 -9.36
CA PHE A 23 -8.57 -17.70 -7.98
C PHE A 23 -8.38 -16.39 -7.20
N LEU A 24 -7.17 -15.82 -7.22
CA LEU A 24 -6.86 -14.58 -6.50
C LEU A 24 -7.71 -13.39 -6.98
N MET A 25 -7.96 -13.27 -8.28
CA MET A 25 -8.85 -12.23 -8.83
C MET A 25 -10.29 -12.41 -8.35
N GLY A 26 -10.81 -13.64 -8.39
CA GLY A 26 -12.14 -13.97 -7.87
C GLY A 26 -12.28 -13.71 -6.37
N PHE A 27 -11.28 -14.13 -5.60
CA PHE A 27 -11.24 -13.93 -4.15
C PHE A 27 -11.24 -12.45 -3.77
N ASN A 28 -10.38 -11.63 -4.40
CA ASN A 28 -10.34 -10.18 -4.14
C ASN A 28 -11.70 -9.51 -4.42
N ARG A 29 -12.32 -9.84 -5.55
CA ARG A 29 -13.67 -9.35 -5.91
C ARG A 29 -14.69 -9.70 -4.84
N ASP A 30 -14.73 -10.97 -4.44
CA ASP A 30 -15.74 -11.48 -3.52
C ASP A 30 -15.57 -10.93 -2.11
N VAL A 31 -14.32 -10.75 -1.65
CA VAL A 31 -14.01 -10.13 -0.35
C VAL A 31 -14.50 -8.68 -0.31
N ILE A 32 -14.15 -7.87 -1.31
CA ILE A 32 -14.57 -6.46 -1.36
C ILE A 32 -16.09 -6.36 -1.38
N ARG A 33 -16.74 -7.14 -2.25
CA ARG A 33 -18.20 -7.13 -2.38
C ARG A 33 -18.90 -7.52 -1.08
N ARG A 34 -18.40 -8.53 -0.36
CA ARG A 34 -19.01 -9.00 0.90
C ARG A 34 -18.77 -8.07 2.08
N ARG A 35 -17.67 -7.33 2.08
CA ARG A 35 -17.22 -6.53 3.24
C ARG A 35 -17.41 -5.03 3.08
N ARG A 36 -17.73 -4.51 1.89
CA ARG A 36 -17.80 -3.05 1.67
C ARG A 36 -18.88 -2.36 2.51
N ASP A 37 -20.04 -2.99 2.70
CA ASP A 37 -21.13 -2.40 3.47
C ASP A 37 -20.78 -2.39 4.96
N GLU A 38 -20.19 -3.47 5.48
CA GLU A 38 -19.62 -3.54 6.84
C GLU A 38 -18.52 -2.49 7.05
N MET A 39 -17.59 -2.34 6.09
CA MET A 39 -16.56 -1.30 6.16
C MET A 39 -17.18 0.10 6.17
N ASN A 40 -18.25 0.32 5.41
CA ASN A 40 -18.96 1.58 5.40
C ASN A 40 -19.63 1.88 6.74
N GLU A 41 -20.34 0.91 7.32
CA GLU A 41 -20.96 1.00 8.65
C GLU A 41 -19.92 1.30 9.75
N LEU A 42 -18.72 0.73 9.62
CA LEU A 42 -17.59 0.99 10.53
C LEU A 42 -16.90 2.34 10.28
N GLY A 43 -17.33 3.12 9.28
CA GLY A 43 -16.75 4.41 8.92
C GLY A 43 -15.34 4.28 8.33
N VAL A 44 -15.03 3.17 7.67
CA VAL A 44 -13.77 2.95 6.94
C VAL A 44 -13.88 3.54 5.54
N ARG A 45 -12.90 4.36 5.15
CA ARG A 45 -12.74 4.86 3.78
C ARG A 45 -11.85 3.92 2.98
N VAL A 46 -12.36 3.35 1.91
CA VAL A 46 -11.62 2.44 1.03
C VAL A 46 -10.97 3.24 -0.10
N ARG A 47 -9.73 2.89 -0.44
CA ARG A 47 -9.01 3.39 -1.62
C ARG A 47 -8.37 2.25 -2.39
N TRP A 48 -8.22 2.41 -3.71
CA TRP A 48 -7.47 1.48 -4.54
C TRP A 48 -6.13 2.07 -4.97
N ALA A 49 -5.05 1.33 -4.75
CA ALA A 49 -3.74 1.60 -5.32
C ALA A 49 -3.35 0.46 -6.28
N GLY A 50 -3.12 0.77 -7.56
CA GLY A 50 -2.66 -0.21 -8.53
C GLY A 50 -2.97 0.14 -9.98
N ARG A 51 -2.59 -0.77 -10.89
CA ARG A 51 -2.73 -0.59 -12.33
C ARG A 51 -4.03 -1.17 -12.88
N THR A 52 -4.69 -0.43 -13.76
CA THR A 52 -5.83 -0.93 -14.54
C THR A 52 -5.44 -2.01 -15.57
N PRO A 53 -4.34 -1.90 -16.34
CA PRO A 53 -3.97 -2.91 -17.32
C PRO A 53 -3.87 -4.32 -16.71
N ARG A 54 -4.45 -5.31 -17.40
CA ARG A 54 -4.55 -6.73 -17.02
C ARG A 54 -5.48 -7.04 -15.83
N LEU A 55 -5.81 -6.07 -14.99
CA LEU A 55 -6.77 -6.27 -13.90
C LEU A 55 -8.18 -6.48 -14.47
N TRP A 56 -8.92 -7.45 -13.94
CA TRP A 56 -10.26 -7.75 -14.42
C TRP A 56 -11.20 -6.58 -14.17
N LYS A 57 -11.99 -6.21 -15.18
CA LYS A 57 -12.98 -5.11 -15.10
C LYS A 57 -13.93 -5.29 -13.91
N SER A 58 -14.32 -6.52 -13.59
CA SER A 58 -15.16 -6.83 -12.44
C SER A 58 -14.51 -6.47 -11.10
N VAL A 59 -13.22 -6.72 -10.93
CA VAL A 59 -12.46 -6.32 -9.73
C VAL A 59 -12.36 -4.80 -9.63
N ILE A 60 -12.02 -4.13 -10.74
CA ILE A 60 -11.95 -2.67 -10.81
C ILE A 60 -13.29 -2.03 -10.44
N ASN A 61 -14.40 -2.57 -10.94
CA ASN A 61 -15.73 -2.05 -10.66
C ASN A 61 -16.07 -2.17 -9.17
N GLU A 62 -15.81 -3.32 -8.53
CA GLU A 62 -16.07 -3.47 -7.09
C GLU A 62 -15.19 -2.54 -6.24
N LEU A 63 -13.93 -2.35 -6.61
CA LEU A 63 -13.03 -1.39 -5.95
C LEU A 63 -13.60 0.03 -6.05
N LYS A 64 -13.97 0.48 -7.25
CA LYS A 64 -14.54 1.82 -7.47
C LYS A 64 -15.85 2.04 -6.74
N VAL A 65 -16.72 1.03 -6.69
CA VAL A 65 -17.97 1.12 -5.93
C VAL A 65 -17.67 1.25 -4.43
N ALA A 66 -16.72 0.49 -3.89
CA ALA A 66 -16.31 0.62 -2.50
C ALA A 66 -15.68 1.99 -2.20
N GLU A 67 -14.84 2.52 -3.09
CA GLU A 67 -14.26 3.86 -2.95
C GLU A 67 -15.34 4.94 -2.90
N GLU A 68 -16.31 4.91 -3.81
CA GLU A 68 -17.39 5.91 -3.87
C GLU A 68 -18.32 5.80 -2.67
N LEU A 69 -18.72 4.58 -2.30
CA LEU A 69 -19.61 4.33 -1.15
C LEU A 69 -19.02 4.87 0.16
N THR A 70 -17.69 4.80 0.30
CA THR A 70 -17.00 5.12 1.55
C THR A 70 -16.22 6.43 1.51
N ARG A 71 -16.44 7.27 0.50
CA ARG A 71 -15.62 8.46 0.22
C ARG A 71 -15.56 9.48 1.37
N ASP A 72 -16.67 9.61 2.12
CA ASP A 72 -16.84 10.60 3.19
C ASP A 72 -16.51 10.04 4.58
N ASN A 73 -16.11 8.76 4.65
CA ASN A 73 -15.74 8.11 5.88
C ASN A 73 -14.38 8.60 6.41
N SER A 74 -14.23 8.61 7.74
CA SER A 74 -13.06 9.23 8.40
C SER A 74 -12.51 8.47 9.61
N VAL A 75 -13.02 7.29 9.95
CA VAL A 75 -12.54 6.51 11.10
C VAL A 75 -11.15 5.94 10.80
N CYS A 76 -11.01 5.32 9.63
CA CYS A 76 -9.76 4.73 9.14
C CYS A 76 -9.76 4.71 7.61
N THR A 77 -8.62 4.93 6.97
CA THR A 77 -8.45 4.70 5.53
C THR A 77 -7.84 3.32 5.27
N LEU A 78 -8.51 2.47 4.50
CA LEU A 78 -7.99 1.21 4.00
C LEU A 78 -7.60 1.35 2.52
N THR A 79 -6.31 1.33 2.23
CA THR A 79 -5.79 1.31 0.86
C THR A 79 -5.55 -0.13 0.42
N MET A 80 -6.36 -0.59 -0.54
CA MET A 80 -6.26 -1.90 -1.16
C MET A 80 -5.25 -1.85 -2.31
N CYS A 81 -4.11 -2.51 -2.14
CA CYS A 81 -3.07 -2.59 -3.17
C CYS A 81 -3.30 -3.83 -4.05
N VAL A 82 -3.99 -3.64 -5.18
CA VAL A 82 -4.39 -4.72 -6.11
C VAL A 82 -3.81 -4.43 -7.48
N ASN A 83 -3.07 -5.40 -8.04
CA ASN A 83 -2.21 -5.19 -9.21
C ASN A 83 -1.24 -4.01 -8.98
N TYR A 84 -0.65 -3.99 -7.79
CA TYR A 84 0.24 -2.93 -7.33
C TYR A 84 1.71 -3.35 -7.44
N GLY A 85 2.58 -2.38 -7.68
CA GLY A 85 4.03 -2.52 -7.54
C GLY A 85 4.67 -1.13 -7.51
N GLY A 86 5.53 -0.87 -6.54
CA GLY A 86 6.10 0.47 -6.31
C GLY A 86 6.94 0.96 -7.49
N ARG A 87 7.72 0.09 -8.14
CA ARG A 87 8.44 0.46 -9.38
C ARG A 87 7.48 0.85 -10.50
N ALA A 88 6.35 0.15 -10.60
CA ALA A 88 5.32 0.43 -11.59
C ALA A 88 4.63 1.78 -11.29
N GLU A 89 4.31 2.04 -10.04
CA GLU A 89 3.77 3.33 -9.57
C GLU A 89 4.71 4.49 -9.93
N LEU A 90 6.00 4.38 -9.59
CA LEU A 90 6.98 5.41 -9.90
C LEU A 90 7.14 5.63 -11.42
N ALA A 91 7.17 4.57 -12.21
CA ALA A 91 7.25 4.69 -13.66
C ALA A 91 6.03 5.39 -14.27
N ASP A 92 4.84 5.17 -13.71
CA ASP A 92 3.61 5.83 -14.18
C ASP A 92 3.56 7.30 -13.73
N ALA A 93 3.98 7.57 -12.49
CA ALA A 93 4.12 8.93 -11.97
C ALA A 93 5.10 9.74 -12.84
N MET A 94 6.29 9.20 -13.12
CA MET A 94 7.29 9.85 -13.97
C MET A 94 6.78 10.10 -15.40
N ARG A 95 6.02 9.17 -15.98
CA ARG A 95 5.42 9.36 -17.31
C ARG A 95 4.39 10.50 -17.31
N ALA A 96 3.53 10.56 -16.30
CA ALA A 96 2.55 11.62 -16.16
C ALA A 96 3.21 12.99 -15.93
N MET A 97 4.24 13.04 -15.09
CA MET A 97 5.07 14.24 -14.90
C MET A 97 5.74 14.69 -16.20
N GLY A 98 6.29 13.75 -16.98
CA GLY A 98 6.91 14.05 -18.27
C GLY A 98 5.94 14.68 -19.27
N GLU A 99 4.68 14.24 -19.29
CA GLU A 99 3.62 14.84 -20.12
C GLU A 99 3.24 16.25 -19.65
N ASP A 100 3.17 16.48 -18.33
CA ASP A 100 2.92 17.81 -17.77
C ASP A 100 4.08 18.78 -18.01
N VAL A 101 5.32 18.28 -18.01
CA VAL A 101 6.49 19.06 -18.41
C VAL A 101 6.42 19.41 -19.90
N ARG A 102 6.16 18.43 -20.76
CA ARG A 102 6.07 18.61 -22.22
C ARG A 102 4.97 19.62 -22.61
N SER A 103 3.86 19.63 -21.88
CA SER A 103 2.73 20.53 -22.11
C SER A 103 2.86 21.90 -21.41
N GLY A 104 3.95 22.15 -20.68
CA GLY A 104 4.20 23.41 -19.97
C GLY A 104 3.42 23.58 -18.66
N ARG A 105 2.69 22.55 -18.20
CA ARG A 105 1.97 22.56 -16.91
C ARG A 105 2.88 22.38 -15.70
N LEU A 106 4.05 21.77 -15.90
CA LEU A 106 5.05 21.54 -14.84
C LEU A 106 6.43 22.05 -15.29
N ASN A 107 7.05 22.89 -14.47
CA ASN A 107 8.45 23.29 -14.70
C ASN A 107 9.39 22.22 -14.11
N PRO A 108 10.26 21.58 -14.92
CA PRO A 108 11.14 20.52 -14.44
C PRO A 108 12.09 20.97 -13.33
N ALA A 109 12.52 22.24 -13.33
CA ALA A 109 13.38 22.80 -12.29
C ALA A 109 12.67 23.01 -10.94
N LYS A 110 11.33 22.90 -10.90
CA LYS A 110 10.51 23.02 -9.68
C LYS A 110 10.01 21.67 -9.16
N ILE A 111 10.48 20.56 -9.71
CA ILE A 111 10.12 19.23 -9.24
C ILE A 111 10.76 18.99 -7.86
N THR A 112 9.94 18.56 -6.91
CA THR A 112 10.33 18.22 -5.53
C THR A 112 9.75 16.85 -5.16
N GLU A 113 10.13 16.30 -4.01
CA GLU A 113 9.51 15.10 -3.43
C GLU A 113 7.98 15.24 -3.34
N LYS A 114 7.48 16.39 -2.86
CA LYS A 114 6.05 16.72 -2.81
C LYS A 114 5.39 16.79 -4.20
N THR A 115 6.17 17.12 -5.23
CA THR A 115 5.66 17.06 -6.61
C THR A 115 5.45 15.60 -6.99
N ILE A 116 6.42 14.72 -6.73
CA ILE A 116 6.33 13.28 -7.05
C ILE A 116 5.14 12.62 -6.35
N GLU A 117 4.92 12.92 -5.06
CA GLU A 117 3.80 12.40 -4.26
C GLU A 117 2.43 12.65 -4.92
N LYS A 118 2.26 13.81 -5.59
CA LYS A 118 1.01 14.16 -6.29
C LYS A 118 0.70 13.27 -7.49
N TYR A 119 1.70 12.57 -8.02
CA TYR A 119 1.57 11.69 -9.18
C TYR A 119 1.54 10.20 -8.81
N LEU A 120 1.66 9.85 -7.52
CA LEU A 120 1.48 8.47 -7.05
C LEU A 120 0.00 8.04 -7.17
N TYR A 121 -0.29 6.75 -7.04
CA TYR A 121 -1.65 6.25 -7.28
C TYR A 121 -2.67 6.78 -6.27
N VAL A 122 -2.24 7.01 -5.03
CA VAL A 122 -3.06 7.60 -3.96
C VAL A 122 -2.27 8.77 -3.34
N PRO A 123 -2.34 9.98 -3.92
CA PRO A 123 -1.54 11.12 -3.48
C PRO A 123 -1.74 11.56 -2.03
N GLU A 124 -2.92 11.29 -1.47
CA GLU A 124 -3.23 11.61 -0.08
C GLU A 124 -2.75 10.55 0.93
N LEU A 125 -2.19 9.43 0.45
CA LEU A 125 -1.65 8.39 1.31
C LEU A 125 -0.38 8.92 2.01
N ALA A 126 -0.42 8.96 3.33
CA ALA A 126 0.74 9.31 4.14
C ALA A 126 1.85 8.26 4.01
N ASN A 127 3.10 8.68 4.29
CA ASN A 127 4.22 7.76 4.42
C ASN A 127 3.92 6.69 5.48
N ALA A 128 4.41 5.47 5.24
CA ALA A 128 4.21 4.36 6.14
C ALA A 128 5.13 4.52 7.36
N ASP A 129 4.56 4.44 8.55
CA ASP A 129 5.33 4.36 9.80
C ASP A 129 5.89 2.96 10.03
N LEU A 130 5.08 1.95 9.72
CA LEU A 130 5.35 0.55 9.97
C LEU A 130 5.03 -0.27 8.71
N ILE A 131 5.99 -1.08 8.28
CA ILE A 131 5.77 -2.20 7.38
C ILE A 131 5.75 -3.48 8.21
N TRP A 132 4.59 -4.11 8.26
CA TRP A 132 4.43 -5.42 8.88
C TRP A 132 4.31 -6.50 7.81
N ARG A 133 5.17 -7.51 7.87
CA ARG A 133 5.16 -8.65 6.94
C ARG A 133 5.20 -9.97 7.68
N THR A 134 4.31 -10.87 7.28
CA THR A 134 4.10 -12.18 7.87
C THR A 134 4.93 -13.26 7.15
N SER A 135 4.79 -14.52 7.58
CA SER A 135 5.48 -15.71 7.04
C SER A 135 7.00 -15.74 7.16
N GLY A 136 7.60 -14.90 8.00
CA GLY A 136 9.04 -14.86 8.28
C GLY A 136 9.91 -14.23 7.18
N GLU A 137 9.31 -13.80 6.07
CA GLU A 137 10.04 -13.30 4.92
C GLU A 137 10.49 -11.85 5.11
N GLN A 138 11.81 -11.62 5.09
CA GLN A 138 12.41 -10.32 5.40
C GLN A 138 12.73 -9.51 4.15
N ARG A 139 11.69 -9.03 3.45
CA ARG A 139 11.82 -8.20 2.24
C ARG A 139 10.59 -7.34 2.02
N LEU A 140 10.72 -6.25 1.26
CA LEU A 140 9.58 -5.44 0.83
C LEU A 140 8.80 -6.03 -0.34
N SER A 141 9.48 -6.75 -1.24
CA SER A 141 8.87 -7.30 -2.47
C SER A 141 8.11 -6.26 -3.30
N ASN A 142 8.76 -5.12 -3.60
CA ASN A 142 8.19 -4.05 -4.43
C ASN A 142 6.94 -3.37 -3.82
N TYR A 143 6.70 -3.53 -2.52
CA TYR A 143 5.59 -2.89 -1.82
C TYR A 143 5.95 -1.48 -1.34
N MET A 144 5.06 -0.50 -1.57
CA MET A 144 5.15 0.88 -1.04
C MET A 144 6.54 1.51 -1.11
N LEU A 145 7.25 1.39 -2.24
CA LEU A 145 8.67 1.73 -2.31
C LEU A 145 8.97 3.19 -1.94
N TRP A 146 8.12 4.12 -2.36
CA TRP A 146 8.26 5.54 -2.02
C TRP A 146 7.83 5.78 -0.57
N GLN A 147 6.61 5.33 -0.24
CA GLN A 147 5.94 5.59 1.01
C GLN A 147 6.65 4.93 2.20
N ALA A 148 7.43 3.86 1.97
CA ALA A 148 8.12 3.09 3.00
C ALA A 148 9.56 3.54 3.29
N ALA A 149 10.03 4.66 2.69
CA ALA A 149 11.43 5.07 2.75
C ALA A 149 12.02 5.20 4.17
N TYR A 150 11.20 5.59 5.15
CA TYR A 150 11.58 5.75 6.56
C TYR A 150 10.72 4.89 7.51
N SER A 151 10.12 3.84 6.98
CA SER A 151 9.32 2.91 7.79
C SER A 151 10.20 2.06 8.69
N GLU A 152 9.66 1.73 9.85
CA GLU A 152 10.14 0.61 10.63
C GLU A 152 9.61 -0.70 10.04
N PHE A 153 10.43 -1.75 10.10
CA PHE A 153 10.07 -3.07 9.59
C PHE A 153 9.87 -4.06 10.73
N VAL A 154 8.69 -4.68 10.78
CA VAL A 154 8.41 -5.81 11.67
C VAL A 154 8.10 -7.03 10.83
N PHE A 155 8.86 -8.10 11.04
CA PHE A 155 8.67 -9.38 10.39
C PHE A 155 8.16 -10.39 11.43
N THR A 156 7.14 -11.17 11.07
CA THR A 156 6.54 -12.17 11.95
C THR A 156 6.48 -13.50 11.24
N ASP A 157 6.81 -14.58 11.93
CA ASP A 157 6.90 -15.93 11.34
C ASP A 157 5.54 -16.59 11.09
N VAL A 158 4.47 -16.07 11.69
CA VAL A 158 3.09 -16.56 11.54
C VAL A 158 2.61 -16.39 10.11
N LEU A 159 2.00 -17.43 9.53
CA LEU A 159 1.42 -17.39 8.19
C LEU A 159 0.14 -16.56 8.18
N TRP A 160 -0.14 -15.83 7.08
CA TRP A 160 -1.31 -14.94 6.99
C TRP A 160 -2.66 -15.59 7.35
N PRO A 161 -2.97 -16.85 6.98
CA PRO A 161 -4.21 -17.50 7.40
C PRO A 161 -4.36 -17.68 8.92
N ASP A 162 -3.25 -17.72 9.66
CA ASP A 162 -3.21 -17.90 11.11
C ASP A 162 -3.10 -16.56 11.87
N VAL A 163 -3.00 -15.45 11.14
CA VAL A 163 -2.91 -14.10 11.71
C VAL A 163 -4.27 -13.66 12.26
N ASP A 164 -4.22 -13.04 13.44
CA ASP A 164 -5.34 -12.31 14.02
C ASP A 164 -4.93 -10.91 14.50
N ARG A 165 -5.89 -10.19 15.10
CA ARG A 165 -5.68 -8.83 15.60
C ARG A 165 -4.57 -8.70 16.65
N ARG A 166 -4.29 -9.75 17.43
CA ARG A 166 -3.28 -9.73 18.50
C ARG A 166 -1.87 -9.68 17.91
N HIS A 167 -1.67 -10.34 16.76
CA HIS A 167 -0.41 -10.28 16.02
C HIS A 167 -0.16 -8.87 15.47
N LEU A 168 -1.20 -8.20 14.95
CA LEU A 168 -1.11 -6.80 14.54
C LEU A 168 -0.77 -5.90 15.73
N TRP A 169 -1.43 -6.08 16.88
CA TRP A 169 -1.14 -5.32 18.08
C TRP A 169 0.31 -5.50 18.53
N HIS A 170 0.82 -6.73 18.52
CA HIS A 170 2.21 -6.99 18.87
C HIS A 170 3.19 -6.32 17.91
N ALA A 171 2.91 -6.30 16.61
CA ALA A 171 3.73 -5.57 15.64
C ALA A 171 3.72 -4.05 15.90
N ILE A 172 2.57 -3.49 16.29
CA ILE A 172 2.44 -2.08 16.67
C ILE A 172 3.19 -1.79 17.98
N GLU A 173 3.11 -2.67 18.98
CA GLU A 173 3.87 -2.54 20.24
C GLU A 173 5.38 -2.55 19.97
N THR A 174 5.84 -3.45 19.09
CA THR A 174 7.24 -3.53 18.66
C THR A 174 7.68 -2.26 17.94
N TYR A 175 6.82 -1.70 17.10
CA TYR A 175 7.07 -0.40 16.47
C TYR A 175 7.16 0.72 17.52
N ALA A 176 6.21 0.77 18.46
CA ALA A 176 6.14 1.80 19.49
C ALA A 176 7.31 1.76 20.47
N SER A 177 7.96 0.61 20.65
CA SER A 177 9.13 0.47 21.52
C SER A 177 10.45 0.89 20.86
N ARG A 178 10.46 1.19 19.55
CA ARG A 178 11.69 1.58 18.83
C ARG A 178 11.95 3.08 18.96
N ASP A 179 13.22 3.42 19.17
CA ASP A 179 13.68 4.80 19.15
C ASP A 179 13.91 5.27 17.70
N ARG A 180 13.00 6.11 17.19
CA ARG A 180 13.03 6.61 15.81
C ARG A 180 13.95 7.82 15.71
N ARG A 181 15.01 7.63 14.95
CA ARG A 181 16.13 8.57 14.86
C ARG A 181 16.09 9.53 13.66
N TYR A 182 15.28 9.27 12.63
CA TYR A 182 15.11 10.12 11.43
C TYR A 182 16.40 10.77 10.87
N GLY A 183 17.53 10.04 10.90
CA GLY A 183 18.84 10.54 10.42
C GLY A 183 19.75 11.15 11.50
N GLY A 184 19.30 11.34 12.74
CA GLY A 184 20.16 11.66 13.89
C GLY A 184 20.65 10.40 14.60
N ALA A 185 21.94 10.09 14.54
CA ALA A 185 22.50 8.90 15.20
C ALA A 185 23.35 9.27 16.43
N LEU A 186 23.02 8.70 17.59
CA LEU A 186 24.04 8.41 18.60
C LEU A 186 24.83 7.17 18.12
N PRO A 187 26.17 7.14 18.27
CA PRO A 187 26.96 5.99 17.87
C PRO A 187 26.43 4.72 18.53
N ASN A 188 26.32 3.63 17.78
CA ASN A 188 26.10 2.34 18.41
C ASN A 188 27.26 2.09 19.37
N PRO A 189 27.02 1.72 20.64
CA PRO A 189 28.08 1.26 21.51
C PRO A 189 28.70 0.04 20.85
N VAL A 190 29.93 0.20 20.37
CA VAL A 190 30.73 -0.91 19.86
C VAL A 190 31.28 -1.59 21.11
N SER A 191 30.83 -2.80 21.41
CA SER A 191 31.50 -3.61 22.43
C SER A 191 32.95 -3.86 21.97
N PRO A 192 33.95 -3.70 22.86
CA PRO A 192 35.35 -3.94 22.53
C PRO A 192 35.64 -5.40 22.14
#